data_AF-A0A1G3AEK4-F1
#
_entry.id   AF-A0A1G3AEK4-F1
#
_cell.length_a   1.000
_cell.length_b   1.000
_cell.length_c   1.000
_cell.angle_alpha   90.00
_cell.angle_beta   90.00
_cell.angle_gamma   90.00
#
_symmetry.space_group_name_H-M   'P 1'
#
loop_
_entity.id
_entity.type
_entity.pdbx_description
1 polymer ?
#
loop_
_entity_poly.entity_id
_entity_poly.type
_entity_poly.pdbx_seq_one_letter_code
_entity_poly.pdbx_strand_id
1 'polypeptide(L)'
;MIETISILSGQGRNGQREPFSRIDFRMGSIASIVGPTGSGKTTLINDIELFAHGDTPSGRSILINDFVTHDPRIALLSDLRVVMQNGCVSQVLSTSEDERRVSVHVNRLDDALSRLREKLRQGHRLTADALRDVA
;
A
#
# COMPACT_ATOMS: atom_id res chain seq x y z
N MET A 1 11.45 6.92 -2.93
CA MET A 1 11.11 7.23 -4.34
C MET A 1 10.02 6.26 -4.78
N ILE A 2 8.97 6.70 -5.50
CA ILE A 2 8.01 5.75 -6.09
C ILE A 2 8.61 5.21 -7.39
N GLU A 3 8.63 3.90 -7.55
CA GLU A 3 9.18 3.18 -8.70
C GLU A 3 8.08 2.42 -9.46
N THR A 4 7.11 1.85 -8.73
CA THR A 4 6.04 1.02 -9.31
C THR A 4 4.70 1.27 -8.61
N ILE A 5 3.61 1.30 -9.36
CA ILE A 5 2.24 1.15 -8.87
C ILE A 5 1.72 -0.20 -9.34
N SER A 6 1.25 -1.04 -8.43
CA SER A 6 0.71 -2.36 -8.74
C SER A 6 -0.76 -2.43 -8.43
N ILE A 7 -1.54 -2.99 -9.34
CA ILE A 7 -2.96 -3.27 -9.16
C ILE A 7 -3.11 -4.78 -8.97
N LEU A 8 -3.50 -5.20 -7.78
CA LEU A 8 -3.95 -6.55 -7.52
C LEU A 8 -5.43 -6.68 -7.88
N SER A 9 -5.73 -7.75 -8.60
CA SER A 9 -7.06 -8.02 -9.12
C SER A 9 -8.11 -8.12 -8.02
N GLY A 10 -9.30 -7.62 -8.31
CA GLY A 10 -10.48 -7.84 -7.51
C GLY A 10 -11.56 -8.56 -8.31
N GLN A 11 -12.75 -8.00 -8.30
CA GLN A 11 -13.95 -8.49 -8.96
C GLN A 11 -14.69 -7.35 -9.67
N GLY A 12 -15.32 -7.71 -10.79
CA GLY A 12 -16.26 -6.84 -11.49
C GLY A 12 -17.63 -6.77 -10.80
N ARG A 13 -18.55 -6.02 -11.42
CA ARG A 13 -19.88 -5.70 -10.87
C ARG A 13 -20.71 -6.93 -10.44
N ASN A 14 -20.50 -8.07 -11.09
CA ASN A 14 -21.27 -9.30 -10.87
C ASN A 14 -20.48 -10.36 -10.08
N GLY A 15 -19.43 -9.97 -9.36
CA GLY A 15 -18.54 -10.90 -8.64
C GLY A 15 -17.63 -11.73 -9.55
N GLN A 16 -17.64 -11.47 -10.86
CA GLN A 16 -16.70 -12.08 -11.80
C GLN A 16 -15.28 -11.62 -11.43
N ARG A 17 -14.36 -12.57 -11.21
CA ARG A 17 -12.94 -12.24 -11.02
C ARG A 17 -12.35 -11.62 -12.26
N GLU A 18 -11.48 -10.63 -12.05
CA GLU A 18 -10.72 -10.07 -13.16
C GLU A 18 -9.73 -11.09 -13.73
N PRO A 19 -9.40 -11.02 -15.03
CA PRO A 19 -8.60 -12.03 -15.72
C PRO A 19 -7.08 -11.91 -15.49
N PHE A 20 -6.66 -10.99 -14.63
CA PHE A 20 -5.27 -10.85 -14.19
C PHE A 20 -5.19 -11.11 -12.69
N SER A 21 -3.99 -11.40 -12.18
CA SER A 21 -3.74 -11.42 -10.73
C SER A 21 -3.08 -10.12 -10.27
N ARG A 22 -2.19 -9.56 -11.10
CA ARG A 22 -1.44 -8.34 -10.83
C ARG A 22 -1.05 -7.62 -12.13
N ILE A 23 -1.09 -6.29 -12.11
CA ILE A 23 -0.55 -5.41 -13.17
C ILE A 23 0.40 -4.41 -12.55
N ASP A 24 1.60 -4.26 -13.11
CA ASP A 24 2.63 -3.34 -12.63
C ASP A 24 2.87 -2.19 -13.60
N PHE A 25 2.73 -0.96 -13.10
CA PHE A 25 3.03 0.28 -13.79
C PHE A 25 4.29 0.89 -13.20
N ARG A 26 5.41 0.78 -13.94
CA ARG A 26 6.64 1.48 -13.58
C ARG A 26 6.51 2.99 -13.81
N MET A 27 7.23 3.78 -13.05
CA MET A 27 7.29 5.22 -13.28
C MET A 27 7.81 5.53 -14.69
N GLY A 28 7.09 6.41 -15.40
CA GLY A 28 7.30 6.70 -16.82
C GLY A 28 6.45 5.87 -17.78
N SER A 29 5.74 4.83 -17.31
CA SER A 29 4.80 4.08 -18.14
C SER A 29 3.55 4.90 -18.48
N ILE A 30 3.08 4.77 -19.73
CA ILE A 30 1.82 5.35 -20.20
C ILE A 30 0.85 4.21 -20.48
N ALA A 31 -0.35 4.28 -19.91
CA ALA A 31 -1.42 3.31 -20.11
C ALA A 31 -2.74 4.00 -20.46
N SER A 32 -3.60 3.32 -21.21
CA SER A 32 -4.94 3.78 -21.56
C SER A 32 -6.00 2.87 -20.94
N ILE A 33 -7.08 3.47 -20.44
CA ILE A 33 -8.24 2.75 -19.89
C ILE A 33 -9.42 2.98 -20.83
N VAL A 34 -9.84 1.94 -21.53
CA VAL A 34 -10.91 1.99 -22.54
C VAL A 34 -12.09 1.12 -22.17
N GLY A 35 -13.28 1.46 -22.70
CA GLY A 35 -14.51 0.69 -22.51
C GLY A 35 -15.77 1.55 -22.61
N PRO A 36 -16.97 0.94 -22.76
CA PRO A 36 -18.24 1.66 -22.83
C PRO A 36 -18.58 2.37 -21.51
N THR A 37 -19.55 3.29 -21.54
CA THR A 37 -20.05 3.95 -20.32
C THR A 37 -20.57 2.92 -19.31
N GLY A 38 -20.24 3.09 -18.03
CA GLY A 38 -20.65 2.16 -16.97
C GLY A 38 -19.76 0.91 -16.81
N SER A 39 -18.69 0.76 -17.60
CA SER A 39 -17.80 -0.42 -17.53
C SER A 39 -16.87 -0.47 -16.31
N GLY A 40 -16.92 0.53 -15.42
CA GLY A 40 -16.07 0.59 -14.23
C GLY A 40 -14.74 1.35 -14.40
N LYS A 41 -14.55 2.11 -15.49
CA LYS A 41 -13.34 2.95 -15.67
C LYS A 41 -13.12 3.92 -14.51
N THR A 42 -14.15 4.67 -14.12
CA THR A 42 -14.10 5.59 -12.98
C THR A 42 -13.85 4.84 -11.67
N THR A 43 -14.41 3.64 -11.51
CA THR A 43 -14.15 2.80 -10.33
C THR A 43 -12.67 2.40 -10.23
N LEU A 44 -12.05 2.00 -11.34
CA LEU A 44 -10.62 1.67 -11.37
C LEU A 44 -9.75 2.89 -11.03
N ILE A 45 -10.08 4.07 -11.59
CA ILE A 45 -9.37 5.31 -11.25
C ILE A 45 -9.53 5.65 -9.77
N ASN A 46 -10.75 5.54 -9.22
CA ASN A 46 -10.99 5.78 -7.80
C ASN A 46 -10.24 4.78 -6.90
N ASP A 47 -10.17 3.50 -7.29
CA ASP A 47 -9.40 2.50 -6.54
C ASP A 47 -7.92 2.91 -6.45
N ILE A 48 -7.34 3.39 -7.57
CA ILE A 48 -5.96 3.90 -7.65
C ILE A 48 -5.78 5.16 -6.79
N GLU A 49 -6.70 6.12 -6.90
CA GLU A 49 -6.68 7.38 -6.14
C GLU A 49 -6.74 7.13 -4.63
N LEU A 50 -7.56 6.18 -4.20
CA LEU A 50 -7.79 5.85 -2.80
C LEU A 50 -6.75 4.89 -2.22
N PHE A 51 -5.82 4.37 -3.03
CA PHE A 51 -4.92 3.29 -2.64
C PHE A 51 -5.68 2.10 -2.03
N ALA A 52 -6.75 1.66 -2.70
CA ALA A 52 -7.65 0.62 -2.22
C ALA A 52 -6.91 -0.60 -1.65
N HIS A 53 -7.44 -1.24 -0.62
CA HIS A 53 -6.86 -2.43 0.00
C HIS A 53 -7.89 -3.55 0.21
N GLY A 54 -8.62 -3.88 -0.86
CA GLY A 54 -9.68 -4.90 -0.81
C GLY A 54 -10.94 -4.43 -0.07
N ASP A 55 -10.99 -3.16 0.33
CA ASP A 55 -12.06 -2.53 1.10
C ASP A 55 -13.05 -1.74 0.23
N THR A 56 -12.80 -1.65 -1.08
CA THR A 56 -13.75 -1.09 -2.05
C THR A 56 -14.66 -2.19 -2.63
N PRO A 57 -15.82 -1.84 -3.24
CA PRO A 57 -16.69 -2.84 -3.87
C PRO A 57 -16.02 -3.68 -4.96
N SER A 58 -14.97 -3.15 -5.61
CA SER A 58 -14.18 -3.90 -6.57
C SER A 58 -13.27 -4.93 -5.91
N GLY A 59 -12.94 -4.78 -4.63
CA GLY A 59 -12.02 -5.65 -3.91
C GLY A 59 -10.58 -5.60 -4.43
N ARG A 60 -10.23 -4.61 -5.27
CA ARG A 60 -8.85 -4.43 -5.75
C ARG A 60 -7.96 -3.97 -4.61
N SER A 61 -6.67 -4.29 -4.72
CA SER A 61 -5.64 -3.68 -3.87
C SER A 61 -4.62 -2.94 -4.70
N ILE A 62 -4.26 -1.73 -4.29
CA ILE A 62 -3.27 -0.90 -4.95
C ILE A 62 -2.03 -0.86 -4.07
N LEU A 63 -0.90 -1.23 -4.66
CA LEU A 63 0.39 -1.19 -4.01
C LEU A 63 1.24 -0.11 -4.64
N ILE A 64 1.98 0.61 -3.81
CA ILE A 64 3.06 1.49 -4.24
C ILE A 64 4.36 0.83 -3.81
N ASN A 65 5.26 0.58 -4.75
CA ASN A 65 6.52 -0.14 -4.51
C ASN A 65 6.30 -1.46 -3.76
N ASP A 66 5.27 -2.23 -4.13
CA ASP A 66 4.90 -3.50 -3.50
C ASP A 66 4.23 -3.43 -2.11
N PHE A 67 3.89 -2.24 -1.59
CA PHE A 67 3.21 -2.07 -0.29
C PHE A 67 1.91 -1.24 -0.37
N VAL A 68 0.94 -1.53 0.50
CA VAL A 68 -0.27 -0.72 0.73
C VAL A 68 0.07 0.38 1.73
N THR A 69 -0.18 1.67 1.46
CA THR A 69 0.49 2.75 2.22
C THR A 69 -0.46 3.68 2.99
N HIS A 70 -0.91 3.23 4.17
CA HIS A 70 -0.96 4.09 5.39
C HIS A 70 0.24 3.79 6.30
N ASP A 71 1.28 3.18 5.74
CA ASP A 71 2.42 2.69 6.48
C ASP A 71 3.28 3.88 6.97
N PRO A 72 3.41 4.09 8.30
CA PRO A 72 4.26 5.13 8.84
C PRO A 72 5.72 4.99 8.38
N ARG A 73 6.17 3.77 8.04
CA ARG A 73 7.49 3.55 7.45
C ARG A 73 7.65 4.30 6.14
N ILE A 74 6.68 4.24 5.23
CA ILE A 74 6.76 4.90 3.93
C ILE A 74 6.74 6.43 4.10
N ALA A 75 5.92 6.91 5.05
CA ALA A 75 5.89 8.33 5.42
C ALA A 75 7.18 8.82 6.11
N LEU A 76 7.97 7.93 6.71
CA LEU A 76 9.25 8.22 7.37
C LEU A 76 10.48 7.91 6.50
N LEU A 77 10.29 7.19 5.38
CA LEU A 77 11.33 6.91 4.39
C LEU A 77 11.36 7.92 3.24
N SER A 78 10.29 8.68 3.04
CA SER A 78 10.29 9.75 2.05
C SER A 78 11.21 10.89 2.47
N ASP A 79 11.86 11.58 1.54
CA ASP A 79 12.62 12.79 1.88
C ASP A 79 11.71 13.99 2.17
N LEU A 80 10.48 13.94 1.64
CA LEU A 80 9.48 14.99 1.69
C LEU A 80 8.09 14.41 1.95
N ARG A 81 7.27 15.09 2.76
CA ARG A 81 5.87 14.75 3.03
C ARG A 81 5.01 16.01 2.87
N VAL A 82 4.11 15.99 1.89
CA VAL A 82 3.15 17.07 1.65
C VAL A 82 1.89 16.76 2.44
N VAL A 83 1.51 17.65 3.36
CA VAL A 83 0.30 17.54 4.19
C VAL A 83 -0.80 18.35 3.54
N MET A 84 -1.93 17.70 3.25
CA MET A 84 -3.13 18.32 2.69
C MET A 84 -4.20 18.47 3.78
N GLN A 85 -4.82 19.65 3.90
CA GLN A 85 -5.99 19.88 4.75
C GLN A 85 -6.96 20.82 4.05
N ASN A 86 -8.27 20.61 4.22
CA ASN A 86 -9.34 21.45 3.64
C ASN A 86 -9.19 21.73 2.13
N GLY A 87 -8.61 20.78 1.37
CA GLY A 87 -8.44 20.91 -0.08
C GLY A 87 -7.23 21.73 -0.53
N CYS A 88 -6.33 22.14 0.38
CA CYS A 88 -5.07 22.79 0.02
C CYS A 88 -3.86 22.15 0.72
N VAL A 89 -2.66 22.46 0.22
CA VAL A 89 -1.40 22.10 0.90
C VAL A 89 -1.31 22.94 2.17
N SER A 90 -1.37 22.28 3.33
CA SER A 90 -1.22 22.95 4.62
C SER A 90 0.22 22.96 5.10
N GLN A 91 1.00 21.92 4.79
CA GLN A 91 2.42 21.83 5.17
C GLN A 91 3.24 21.03 4.15
N VAL A 92 4.54 21.28 4.12
CA VAL A 92 5.53 20.45 3.43
C VAL A 92 6.65 20.18 4.43
N LEU A 93 6.84 18.92 4.80
CA LEU A 93 7.78 18.48 5.82
C LEU A 93 8.94 17.74 5.15
N SER A 94 10.18 18.11 5.47
CA SER A 94 11.34 17.28 5.18
C SER A 94 11.54 16.29 6.31
N THR A 95 11.91 15.06 5.98
CA THR A 95 12.16 14.04 7.01
C THR A 95 13.38 14.39 7.84
N SER A 96 13.17 14.55 9.15
CA SER A 96 14.23 14.92 10.09
C SER A 96 15.14 13.74 10.45
N GLU A 97 16.30 14.03 11.06
CA GLU A 97 17.17 12.98 11.59
C GLU A 97 16.49 12.14 12.68
N ASP A 98 15.65 12.75 13.52
CA ASP A 98 14.88 12.03 14.53
C ASP A 98 13.82 11.13 13.89
N GLU A 99 13.13 11.59 12.83
CA GLU A 99 12.24 10.73 12.04
C GLU A 99 12.98 9.57 11.37
N ARG A 100 14.20 9.80 10.86
CA ARG A 100 15.06 8.73 10.32
C ARG A 100 15.43 7.71 11.39
N ARG A 101 15.74 8.15 12.62
CA ARG A 101 16.01 7.25 13.75
C ARG A 101 14.78 6.44 14.15
N VAL A 102 13.59 7.05 14.15
CA VAL A 102 12.31 6.38 14.41
C VAL A 102 12.00 5.38 13.29
N SER A 103 12.26 5.72 12.02
CA SER A 103 12.07 4.82 10.87
C SER A 103 12.79 3.49 11.04
N VAL A 104 14.02 3.50 11.57
CA VAL A 104 14.77 2.27 11.90
C VAL A 104 14.01 1.37 12.88
N HIS A 105 13.34 1.95 13.87
CA HIS A 105 12.58 1.18 14.87
C HIS A 105 11.25 0.68 14.29
N VAL A 106 10.58 1.50 13.49
CA VAL A 106 9.37 1.11 12.75
C VAL A 106 9.67 -0.04 11.78
N ASN A 107 10.82 -0.03 11.11
CA ASN A 107 11.27 -1.15 10.28
C ASN A 107 11.43 -2.45 11.08
N ARG A 108 12.06 -2.40 12.26
CA ARG A 108 12.22 -3.59 13.12
C ARG A 108 10.89 -4.15 13.60
N LEU A 109 9.93 -3.28 13.91
CA LEU A 109 8.57 -3.67 14.27
C LEU A 109 7.89 -4.41 13.12
N ASP A 110 7.99 -3.90 11.90
CA ASP A 110 7.38 -4.54 10.73
C ASP A 110 8.06 -5.87 10.37
N ASP A 111 9.39 -5.96 10.47
CA ASP A 111 10.13 -7.22 10.30
C ASP A 111 9.65 -8.28 11.29
N ALA A 112 9.43 -7.88 12.54
CA ALA A 112 8.93 -8.78 13.57
C ALA A 112 7.48 -9.22 13.30
N LEU A 113 6.59 -8.29 12.95
CA LEU A 113 5.22 -8.62 12.56
C LEU A 113 5.19 -9.56 11.35
N SER A 114 6.06 -9.35 10.37
CA SER A 114 6.21 -10.22 9.20
C SER A 114 6.66 -11.63 9.59
N ARG A 115 7.66 -11.75 10.48
CA ARG A 115 8.10 -13.05 11.03
C ARG A 115 6.98 -13.78 11.79
N LEU A 116 6.18 -13.05 12.57
CA LEU A 116 5.04 -13.62 13.29
C LEU A 116 3.94 -14.11 12.34
N ARG A 117 3.60 -13.31 11.33
CA ARG A 117 2.63 -13.69 10.28
C ARG A 117 3.05 -14.98 9.59
N GLU A 118 4.33 -15.13 9.27
CA GLU A 118 4.85 -16.33 8.63
C GLU A 118 4.75 -17.57 9.52
N LYS A 119 5.10 -17.45 10.81
CA LYS A 119 4.94 -18.55 11.78
C LYS A 119 3.48 -18.99 11.91
N LEU A 120 2.54 -18.05 12.00
CA LEU A 120 1.10 -18.34 12.05
C LEU A 120 0.61 -18.99 10.75
N ARG A 121 1.06 -18.50 9.59
CA ARG A 121 0.71 -19.05 8.27
C ARG A 121 1.13 -20.53 8.12
N GLN A 122 2.23 -20.91 8.76
CA GLN A 122 2.74 -22.28 8.81
C GLN A 122 2.06 -23.14 9.90
N GLY A 123 1.11 -22.59 10.66
CA GLY A 123 0.38 -23.31 11.71
C GLY A 123 1.12 -23.42 13.05
N HIS A 124 2.23 -22.70 13.24
CA HIS A 124 2.95 -22.72 14.51
C HIS A 124 2.20 -21.94 15.59
N ARG A 125 2.30 -22.42 16.84
CA ARG A 125 1.85 -21.65 18.00
C ARG A 125 2.86 -20.55 18.32
N LEU A 126 2.36 -19.37 18.67
CA LEU A 126 3.19 -18.28 19.18
C LEU A 126 3.28 -18.36 20.72
N THR A 127 4.46 -18.07 21.24
CA THR A 127 4.69 -17.86 22.67
C THR A 127 5.10 -16.41 22.92
N ALA A 128 5.09 -15.96 24.17
CA ALA A 128 5.55 -14.62 24.54
C ALA A 128 6.99 -14.33 24.05
N ASP A 129 7.78 -15.37 23.82
CA ASP A 129 9.15 -15.27 23.32
C ASP A 129 9.26 -14.79 21.88
N ALA A 130 8.19 -14.92 21.11
CA ALA A 130 8.17 -14.56 19.69
C ALA A 130 8.28 -13.05 19.43
N LEU A 131 8.16 -12.22 20.49
CA LEU A 131 8.29 -10.76 20.45
C LEU A 131 9.57 -10.23 21.10
N ARG A 132 10.48 -11.10 21.58
CA ARG A 132 11.70 -10.67 22.29
C ARG A 132 12.63 -9.78 21.44
N ASP A 133 12.61 -9.95 20.12
CA ASP A 133 13.45 -9.19 19.18
C ASP A 133 12.89 -7.81 18.81
N VAL A 134 11.77 -7.41 19.42
CA VAL A 134 11.04 -6.16 19.15
C VAL A 134 11.29 -5.09 20.23
N ALA A 135 11.82 -5.49 21.38
CA ALA A 135 12.08 -4.65 22.55
C ALA A 135 13.42 -3.91 22.46
#